data_AF-A0A820E8L3-F1
#
_entry.id   AF-A0A820E8L3-F1
#
_cell.length_a   1.000
_cell.length_b   1.000
_cell.length_c   1.000
_cell.angle_alpha   90.00
_cell.angle_beta   90.00
_cell.angle_gamma   90.00
#
_symmetry.space_group_name_H-M   'P 1'
#
loop_
_entity.id
_entity.type
_entity.pdbx_description
1 polymer ?
#
loop_
_entity_poly.entity_id
_entity_poly.type
_entity_poly.pdbx_seq_one_letter_code
_entity_poly.pdbx_strand_id
1 'polypeptide(L)'
;LNWNEEEEKHHEETNDNVANNDEIESTKIRLDENSYYRLTTQWQGDNKSLDILNDGKNNNKVQLAQTGNYSGQHWKMKLIQDDYYRLTTQWQGDEKSLSILNNEIILDKTSNDNAGQYWKITLLKNNYYRFTCKQQGYEKSLDIINDGQNNNKVTLAKSGCYSGQYWNITQI
;
A
#
# COMPACT_ATOMS: atom_id res chain seq x y z
N LEU A 1 27.50 65.80 -24.78
CA LEU A 1 27.61 64.41 -25.28
C LEU A 1 26.41 63.67 -24.74
N ASN A 2 25.55 63.28 -25.67
CA ASN A 2 24.23 62.70 -25.45
C ASN A 2 24.37 61.18 -25.34
N TRP A 3 23.97 60.53 -24.25
CA TRP A 3 23.65 59.08 -24.19
C TRP A 3 22.76 58.77 -22.97
N ASN A 4 21.46 58.81 -23.27
CA ASN A 4 20.32 57.96 -22.88
C ASN A 4 20.20 57.29 -21.49
N GLU A 5 19.03 57.59 -20.92
CA GLU A 5 18.19 56.78 -20.04
C GLU A 5 18.03 55.33 -20.52
N GLU A 6 17.93 54.39 -19.59
CA GLU A 6 16.94 53.30 -19.69
C GLU A 6 16.53 52.82 -18.29
N GLU A 7 15.26 52.47 -18.21
CA GLU A 7 14.37 52.51 -17.06
C GLU A 7 14.63 51.48 -15.95
N GLU A 8 14.33 51.91 -14.72
CA GLU A 8 14.03 51.07 -13.58
C GLU A 8 12.87 50.11 -13.89
N LYS A 9 13.07 48.80 -13.68
CA LYS A 9 11.97 47.89 -13.39
C LYS A 9 12.05 47.45 -11.94
N HIS A 10 11.17 48.03 -11.13
CA HIS A 10 10.76 47.51 -9.84
C HIS A 10 10.33 46.04 -10.00
N HIS A 11 11.12 45.13 -9.43
CA HIS A 11 10.65 43.79 -9.10
C HIS A 11 9.96 43.89 -7.73
N GLU A 12 8.63 43.89 -7.75
CA GLU A 12 7.82 43.64 -6.56
C GLU A 12 8.14 42.25 -6.00
N GLU A 13 8.53 42.23 -4.73
CA GLU A 13 8.51 41.05 -3.88
C GLU A 13 7.05 40.61 -3.68
N THR A 14 6.70 39.43 -4.17
CA THR A 14 5.59 38.66 -3.59
C THR A 14 6.18 37.53 -2.76
N ASN A 15 6.30 37.79 -1.46
CA ASN A 15 6.44 36.76 -0.42
C ASN A 15 5.15 35.94 -0.35
N ASP A 16 5.10 34.82 -1.08
CA ASP A 16 4.13 33.76 -0.78
C ASP A 16 4.82 32.68 0.05
N ASN A 17 4.46 32.75 1.33
CA ASN A 17 4.97 31.96 2.42
C ASN A 17 4.19 30.63 2.52
N VAL A 18 4.95 29.55 2.74
CA VAL A 18 4.53 28.28 3.35
C VAL A 18 3.68 27.32 2.50
N ALA A 19 4.34 26.65 1.54
CA ALA A 19 4.04 25.24 1.30
C ALA A 19 4.86 24.40 2.29
N ASN A 20 4.18 23.67 3.17
CA ASN A 20 4.80 22.73 4.11
C ASN A 20 5.57 21.65 3.34
N ASN A 21 6.90 21.78 3.30
CA ASN A 21 7.84 20.80 2.76
C ASN A 21 7.97 19.56 3.66
N ASP A 22 6.88 18.81 3.83
CA ASP A 22 6.88 17.47 4.43
C ASP A 22 6.75 16.34 3.39
N GLU A 23 6.73 16.67 2.09
CA GLU A 23 6.94 15.68 1.04
C GLU A 23 8.44 15.47 0.86
N ILE A 24 8.98 14.50 1.62
CA ILE A 24 10.25 13.88 1.30
C ILE A 24 10.12 13.36 -0.14
N GLU A 25 11.02 13.78 -1.03
CA GLU A 25 11.13 13.23 -2.39
C GLU A 25 10.93 11.72 -2.34
N SER A 26 10.00 11.22 -3.16
CA SER A 26 9.52 9.85 -3.13
C SER A 26 10.67 8.85 -3.11
N THR A 27 11.06 8.38 -1.91
CA THR A 27 12.01 7.29 -1.79
C THR A 27 11.29 6.06 -2.31
N LYS A 28 11.54 5.72 -3.57
CA LYS A 28 11.02 4.49 -4.17
C LYS A 28 11.35 3.33 -3.24
N ILE A 29 10.32 2.65 -2.75
CA ILE A 29 10.50 1.53 -1.84
C ILE A 29 11.31 0.46 -2.58
N ARG A 30 12.42 0.02 -1.96
CA ARG A 30 13.28 -1.01 -2.54
C ARG A 30 12.79 -2.38 -2.11
N LEU A 31 11.86 -2.92 -2.89
CA LEU A 31 11.43 -4.32 -2.77
C LEU A 31 12.15 -5.13 -3.84
N ASP A 32 12.86 -6.17 -3.44
CA ASP A 32 13.30 -7.23 -4.35
C ASP A 32 12.09 -8.06 -4.78
N GLU A 33 11.82 -8.06 -6.08
CA GLU A 33 10.71 -8.78 -6.68
C GLU A 33 10.89 -10.30 -6.61
N ASN A 34 12.10 -10.82 -6.39
CA ASN A 34 12.33 -12.26 -6.26
C ASN A 34 12.17 -12.78 -4.83
N SER A 35 12.02 -11.87 -3.87
CA SER A 35 11.88 -12.20 -2.46
C SER A 35 10.41 -12.29 -2.05
N TYR A 36 10.16 -13.07 -1.01
CA TYR A 36 8.90 -13.09 -0.30
C TYR A 36 8.96 -12.18 0.92
N TYR A 37 7.80 -11.68 1.30
CA TYR A 37 7.63 -10.78 2.42
C TYR A 37 6.43 -11.21 3.26
N ARG A 38 6.55 -10.93 4.55
CA ARG A 38 5.45 -11.02 5.49
C ARG A 38 4.86 -9.63 5.72
N LEU A 39 3.53 -9.59 5.73
CA LEU A 39 2.76 -8.37 5.95
C LEU A 39 2.03 -8.47 7.29
N THR A 40 2.43 -7.67 8.27
CA THR A 40 1.79 -7.58 9.60
C THR A 40 1.27 -6.16 9.80
N THR A 41 0.30 -5.96 10.69
CA THR A 41 -0.15 -4.60 11.05
C THR A 41 0.49 -4.15 12.35
N GLN A 42 0.65 -2.85 12.55
CA GLN A 42 1.05 -2.28 13.84
C GLN A 42 0.12 -2.75 14.96
N TRP A 43 -1.17 -2.89 14.66
CA TRP A 43 -2.17 -3.25 15.66
C TRP A 43 -2.03 -4.68 16.21
N GLN A 44 -1.98 -5.69 15.35
CA GLN A 44 -1.87 -7.09 15.79
C GLN A 44 -0.42 -7.53 16.00
N GLY A 45 0.54 -6.71 15.55
CA GLY A 45 1.97 -6.99 15.61
C GLY A 45 2.35 -8.23 14.82
N ASP A 46 3.54 -8.74 15.10
CA ASP A 46 4.16 -9.81 14.29
C ASP A 46 3.54 -11.19 14.50
N ASN A 47 2.61 -11.33 15.46
CA ASN A 47 1.91 -12.58 15.72
C ASN A 47 0.82 -12.89 14.70
N LYS A 48 0.38 -11.90 13.91
CA LYS A 48 -0.59 -12.14 12.84
C LYS A 48 -0.15 -11.54 11.51
N SER A 49 -0.25 -12.36 10.47
CA SER A 49 0.16 -12.01 9.11
C SER A 49 -1.03 -12.01 8.16
N LEU A 50 -0.98 -11.17 7.13
CA LEU A 50 -1.91 -11.22 6.00
C LEU A 50 -1.78 -12.57 5.33
N ASP A 51 -2.90 -13.27 5.18
CA ASP A 51 -2.97 -14.64 4.75
C ASP A 51 -4.15 -14.85 3.81
N ILE A 52 -4.07 -15.93 3.03
CA ILE A 52 -5.19 -16.43 2.25
C ILE A 52 -5.77 -17.63 2.99
N LEU A 53 -7.06 -17.54 3.31
CA LEU A 53 -7.78 -18.66 3.89
C LEU A 53 -7.72 -19.86 2.94
N ASN A 54 -7.25 -21.00 3.46
CA ASN A 54 -7.19 -22.27 2.75
C ASN A 54 -8.03 -23.31 3.50
N ASP A 55 -9.34 -23.26 3.31
CA ASP A 55 -10.32 -24.18 3.91
C ASP A 55 -10.89 -25.19 2.89
N GLY A 56 -10.29 -25.25 1.70
CA GLY A 56 -10.72 -26.10 0.58
C GLY A 56 -11.92 -25.56 -0.21
N LYS A 57 -12.58 -24.49 0.25
CA LYS A 57 -13.75 -23.87 -0.42
C LYS A 57 -13.52 -22.41 -0.79
N ASN A 58 -12.86 -21.66 0.09
CA ASN A 58 -12.66 -20.22 0.06
C ASN A 58 -11.18 -19.86 -0.18
N ASN A 59 -10.58 -20.46 -1.21
CA ASN A 59 -9.15 -20.32 -1.56
C ASN A 59 -8.77 -18.95 -2.17
N ASN A 60 -9.60 -17.93 -1.94
CA ASN A 60 -9.41 -16.56 -2.40
C ASN A 60 -9.76 -15.51 -1.34
N LYS A 61 -10.21 -15.92 -0.14
CA LYS A 61 -10.57 -14.98 0.93
C LYS A 61 -9.32 -14.60 1.72
N VAL A 62 -9.19 -13.32 2.00
CA VAL A 62 -8.02 -12.75 2.69
C VAL A 62 -8.35 -12.50 4.16
N GLN A 63 -7.41 -12.78 5.05
CA GLN A 63 -7.56 -12.65 6.51
C GLN A 63 -6.24 -12.26 7.18
N LEU A 64 -6.28 -11.89 8.46
CA LEU A 64 -5.14 -12.05 9.36
C LEU A 64 -5.20 -13.41 10.03
N ALA A 65 -4.13 -14.19 9.91
CA ALA A 65 -3.97 -15.48 10.58
C ALA A 65 -2.73 -15.46 11.48
N GLN A 66 -2.62 -16.45 12.38
CA GLN A 66 -1.41 -16.63 13.19
C GLN A 66 -0.18 -16.73 12.28
N THR A 67 0.83 -15.93 12.56
CA THR A 67 2.08 -15.92 11.80
C THR A 67 2.75 -17.30 11.88
N GLY A 68 3.16 -17.81 10.72
CA GLY A 68 3.91 -19.07 10.60
C GLY A 68 4.59 -19.20 9.24
N ASN A 69 5.14 -20.40 8.98
CA ASN A 69 5.75 -20.73 7.69
C ASN A 69 4.67 -21.28 6.74
N TYR A 70 3.78 -20.41 6.30
CA TYR A 70 2.65 -20.74 5.43
C TYR A 70 2.78 -19.98 4.11
N SER A 71 2.72 -20.69 2.99
CA SER A 71 2.87 -20.08 1.66
C SER A 71 1.75 -19.08 1.31
N GLY A 72 0.62 -19.11 2.03
CA GLY A 72 -0.43 -18.09 1.95
C GLY A 72 -0.05 -16.74 2.60
N GLN A 73 0.94 -16.74 3.51
CA GLN A 73 1.44 -15.57 4.23
C GLN A 73 2.69 -14.95 3.59
N HIS A 74 3.19 -15.56 2.52
CA HIS A 74 4.41 -15.17 1.84
C HIS A 74 4.06 -14.39 0.59
N TRP A 75 4.18 -13.08 0.67
CA TRP A 75 3.76 -12.15 -0.37
C TRP A 75 4.92 -11.70 -1.24
N LYS A 76 4.74 -11.73 -2.54
CA LYS A 76 5.65 -11.16 -3.53
C LYS A 76 5.04 -9.85 -4.02
N MET A 77 5.86 -8.80 -4.10
CA MET A 77 5.45 -7.48 -4.57
C MET A 77 6.16 -7.19 -5.88
N LYS A 78 5.43 -7.30 -6.98
CA LYS A 78 5.96 -7.05 -8.32
C LYS A 78 5.59 -5.64 -8.77
N LEU A 79 6.56 -4.83 -9.15
CA LEU A 79 6.31 -3.52 -9.72
C LEU A 79 5.65 -3.69 -11.10
N ILE A 80 4.59 -2.93 -11.35
CA ILE A 80 3.88 -2.92 -12.64
C ILE A 80 4.23 -1.66 -13.40
N GLN A 81 3.65 -0.52 -13.00
CA GLN A 81 3.86 0.80 -13.61
C GLN A 81 3.50 1.89 -12.58
N ASP A 82 4.08 3.08 -12.71
CA ASP A 82 3.73 4.28 -11.92
C ASP A 82 3.74 4.03 -10.40
N ASP A 83 4.71 3.26 -9.92
CA ASP A 83 4.87 2.84 -8.51
C ASP A 83 3.68 2.05 -7.94
N TYR A 84 2.89 1.42 -8.80
CA TYR A 84 1.92 0.41 -8.39
C TYR A 84 2.54 -0.98 -8.42
N TYR A 85 2.21 -1.74 -7.39
CA TYR A 85 2.64 -3.11 -7.18
C TYR A 85 1.45 -4.05 -7.33
N ARG A 86 1.71 -5.23 -7.85
CA ARG A 86 0.84 -6.38 -7.76
C ARG A 86 1.34 -7.28 -6.63
N LEU A 87 0.43 -7.66 -5.73
CA LEU A 87 0.73 -8.51 -4.59
C LEU A 87 0.25 -9.93 -4.87
N THR A 88 1.17 -10.89 -4.99
CA THR A 88 0.87 -12.32 -5.19
C THR A 88 1.34 -13.11 -3.98
N THR A 89 0.80 -14.31 -3.76
CA THR A 89 1.27 -15.18 -2.67
C THR A 89 2.08 -16.34 -3.21
N GLN A 90 3.01 -16.88 -2.42
CA GLN A 90 3.73 -18.10 -2.79
C GLN A 90 2.76 -19.26 -3.08
N TRP A 91 1.64 -19.33 -2.37
CA TRP A 91 0.68 -20.42 -2.52
C TRP A 91 -0.08 -20.40 -3.85
N GLN A 92 -0.67 -19.27 -4.23
CA GLN A 92 -1.45 -19.17 -5.47
C GLN A 92 -0.59 -18.77 -6.68
N GLY A 93 0.69 -18.47 -6.45
CA GLY A 93 1.64 -18.08 -7.48
C GLY A 93 1.27 -16.75 -8.15
N ASP A 94 1.89 -16.49 -9.30
CA ASP A 94 1.74 -15.23 -10.03
C ASP A 94 0.42 -15.16 -10.85
N GLU A 95 -0.41 -16.21 -10.79
CA GLU A 95 -1.72 -16.26 -11.48
C GLU A 95 -2.83 -15.55 -10.72
N LYS A 96 -2.66 -15.29 -9.41
CA LYS A 96 -3.64 -14.53 -8.62
C LYS A 96 -2.99 -13.47 -7.75
N SER A 97 -3.66 -12.33 -7.64
CA SER A 97 -3.19 -11.19 -6.86
C SER A 97 -4.27 -10.59 -5.98
N LEU A 98 -3.83 -9.91 -4.91
CA LEU A 98 -4.70 -9.13 -4.04
C LEU A 98 -5.49 -8.13 -4.88
N SER A 99 -6.80 -8.16 -4.76
CA SER A 99 -7.71 -7.38 -5.59
C SER A 99 -8.88 -6.85 -4.79
N ILE A 100 -9.40 -5.71 -5.21
CA ILE A 100 -10.73 -5.24 -4.85
C ILE A 100 -11.71 -5.74 -5.92
N LEU A 101 -12.65 -6.60 -5.53
CA LEU A 101 -13.74 -7.02 -6.41
C LEU A 101 -15.07 -6.91 -5.67
N ASN A 102 -16.05 -6.19 -6.22
CA ASN A 102 -17.36 -5.98 -5.61
C ASN A 102 -17.28 -5.47 -4.15
N ASN A 103 -16.35 -4.55 -3.88
CA ASN A 103 -16.03 -4.01 -2.55
C ASN A 103 -15.50 -5.04 -1.54
N GLU A 104 -15.09 -6.22 -1.98
CA GLU A 104 -14.39 -7.20 -1.15
C GLU A 104 -12.90 -7.26 -1.49
N ILE A 105 -12.09 -7.56 -0.47
CA ILE A 105 -10.67 -7.89 -0.66
C ILE A 105 -10.55 -9.39 -0.87
N ILE A 106 -10.06 -9.79 -2.05
CA ILE A 106 -9.90 -11.19 -2.46
C ILE A 106 -8.57 -11.42 -3.20
N LEU A 107 -8.23 -12.67 -3.48
CA LEU A 107 -7.35 -13.01 -4.60
C LEU A 107 -8.17 -13.19 -5.87
N ASP A 108 -7.81 -12.42 -6.90
CA ASP A 108 -8.42 -12.52 -8.23
C ASP A 108 -7.36 -12.85 -9.28
N LYS A 109 -7.78 -13.39 -10.43
CA LYS A 109 -6.87 -13.78 -11.52
C LYS A 109 -6.10 -12.57 -12.02
N THR A 110 -4.78 -12.67 -12.12
CA THR A 110 -3.94 -11.58 -12.63
C THR A 110 -4.23 -11.24 -14.08
N SER A 111 -4.75 -12.19 -14.86
CA SER A 111 -5.22 -11.98 -16.23
C SER A 111 -6.42 -11.05 -16.35
N ASN A 112 -7.16 -10.79 -15.27
CA ASN A 112 -8.25 -9.82 -15.28
C ASN A 112 -7.72 -8.38 -15.33
N ASP A 113 -6.47 -8.16 -14.92
CA ASP A 113 -5.68 -6.95 -15.14
C ASP A 113 -6.42 -5.62 -14.89
N ASN A 114 -7.11 -5.53 -13.75
CA ASN A 114 -7.92 -4.36 -13.41
C ASN A 114 -7.26 -3.48 -12.34
N ALA A 115 -7.71 -2.23 -12.24
CA ALA A 115 -7.19 -1.26 -11.28
C ALA A 115 -7.34 -1.70 -9.80
N GLY A 116 -8.24 -2.63 -9.50
CA GLY A 116 -8.40 -3.25 -8.18
C GLY A 116 -7.18 -4.06 -7.73
N GLN A 117 -6.33 -4.49 -8.68
CA GLN A 117 -5.13 -5.30 -8.43
C GLN A 117 -3.85 -4.48 -8.26
N TYR A 118 -3.94 -3.16 -8.40
CA TYR A 118 -2.80 -2.25 -8.42
C TYR A 118 -2.71 -1.50 -7.10
N TRP A 119 -1.69 -1.82 -6.31
CA TRP A 119 -1.50 -1.30 -4.96
C TRP A 119 -0.33 -0.35 -4.91
N LYS A 120 -0.59 0.89 -4.51
CA LYS A 120 0.46 1.83 -4.17
C LYS A 120 0.86 1.59 -2.72
N ILE A 121 2.15 1.36 -2.51
CA ILE A 121 2.77 1.15 -1.21
C ILE A 121 3.47 2.46 -0.85
N THR A 122 3.04 3.12 0.22
CA THR A 122 3.58 4.42 0.65
C THR A 122 4.29 4.25 1.99
N LEU A 123 5.55 4.65 2.07
CA LEU A 123 6.29 4.72 3.33
C LEU A 123 5.68 5.83 4.21
N LEU A 124 5.40 5.50 5.46
CA LEU A 124 4.91 6.41 6.48
C LEU A 124 5.99 6.67 7.53
N LYS A 125 5.70 7.57 8.48
CA LYS A 125 6.52 7.77 9.67
C LYS A 125 6.70 6.44 10.43
N ASN A 126 7.82 6.30 11.13
CA ASN A 126 8.19 5.10 11.91
C ASN A 126 8.31 3.81 11.09
N ASN A 127 8.66 3.90 9.80
CA ASN A 127 8.93 2.76 8.90
C ASN A 127 7.74 1.81 8.66
N TYR A 128 6.51 2.26 8.92
CA TYR A 128 5.32 1.56 8.48
C TYR A 128 4.99 1.91 7.03
N TYR A 129 4.16 1.08 6.41
CA TYR A 129 3.69 1.23 5.05
C TYR A 129 2.16 1.33 5.02
N ARG A 130 1.64 2.07 4.04
CA ARG A 130 0.23 2.10 3.72
C ARG A 130 0.00 1.54 2.33
N PHE A 131 -0.98 0.66 2.22
CA PHE A 131 -1.43 0.08 0.96
C PHE A 131 -2.72 0.77 0.54
N THR A 132 -2.69 1.44 -0.61
CA THR A 132 -3.88 2.03 -1.26
C THR A 132 -4.05 1.40 -2.64
N CYS A 133 -5.29 1.22 -3.08
CA CYS A 133 -5.57 0.59 -4.36
C CYS A 133 -5.92 1.65 -5.42
N LYS A 134 -5.39 1.51 -6.64
CA LYS A 134 -5.64 2.42 -7.76
C LYS A 134 -7.14 2.65 -8.00
N GLN A 135 -7.97 1.60 -7.88
CA GLN A 135 -9.42 1.70 -8.08
C GLN A 135 -10.13 2.66 -7.11
N GLN A 136 -9.67 2.77 -5.87
CA GLN A 136 -10.30 3.63 -4.84
C GLN A 136 -9.51 4.92 -4.60
N GLY A 137 -8.44 5.16 -5.36
CA GLY A 137 -7.51 6.26 -5.12
C GLY A 137 -6.82 6.16 -3.75
N TYR A 138 -6.44 7.32 -3.20
CA TYR A 138 -5.75 7.42 -1.91
C TYR A 138 -6.68 7.55 -0.70
N GLU A 139 -7.99 7.61 -0.93
CA GLU A 139 -8.98 7.84 0.13
C GLU A 139 -9.21 6.63 1.03
N LYS A 140 -8.94 5.41 0.53
CA LYS A 140 -9.10 4.18 1.29
C LYS A 140 -7.84 3.34 1.29
N SER A 141 -7.56 2.74 2.45
CA SER A 141 -6.40 1.89 2.69
C SER A 141 -6.80 0.48 3.10
N LEU A 142 -5.91 -0.47 2.84
CA LEU A 142 -5.99 -1.82 3.40
C LEU A 142 -5.95 -1.72 4.93
N ASP A 143 -6.95 -2.26 5.59
CA ASP A 143 -7.15 -2.12 7.02
C ASP A 143 -7.59 -3.44 7.66
N ILE A 144 -7.27 -3.60 8.93
CA ILE A 144 -7.91 -4.54 9.83
C ILE A 144 -8.66 -3.73 10.88
N ILE A 145 -9.99 -3.73 10.78
CA ILE A 145 -10.83 -2.95 11.69
C ILE A 145 -10.72 -3.54 13.11
N ASN A 146 -10.37 -2.66 14.05
CA ASN A 146 -10.40 -2.94 15.48
C ASN A 146 -11.78 -2.55 16.06
N ASP A 147 -12.79 -3.39 15.82
CA ASP A 147 -14.15 -3.23 16.35
C ASP A 147 -14.45 -4.13 17.56
N GLY A 148 -13.46 -4.91 18.02
CA GLY A 148 -13.60 -5.87 19.12
C GLY A 148 -14.37 -7.14 18.76
N GLN A 149 -14.80 -7.31 17.51
CA GLN A 149 -15.57 -8.47 17.05
C GLN A 149 -14.89 -9.18 15.88
N ASN A 150 -14.32 -8.43 14.94
CA ASN A 150 -13.79 -8.92 13.66
C ASN A 150 -12.30 -8.61 13.49
N ASN A 151 -11.51 -8.91 14.51
CA ASN A 151 -10.08 -8.54 14.59
C ASN A 151 -9.16 -9.22 13.57
N ASN A 152 -9.70 -10.07 12.70
CA ASN A 152 -8.94 -10.76 11.64
C ASN A 152 -9.45 -10.42 10.24
N LYS A 153 -10.53 -9.65 10.11
CA LYS A 153 -11.16 -9.37 8.82
C LYS A 153 -10.42 -8.22 8.13
N VAL A 154 -9.91 -8.51 6.94
CA VAL A 154 -9.29 -7.52 6.06
C VAL A 154 -10.38 -6.73 5.34
N THR A 155 -10.20 -5.42 5.22
CA THR A 155 -11.16 -4.53 4.58
C THR A 155 -10.48 -3.31 3.95
N LEU A 156 -11.30 -2.46 3.32
CA LEU A 156 -10.93 -1.10 2.95
C LEU A 156 -11.65 -0.12 3.86
N ALA A 157 -10.89 0.75 4.50
CA ALA A 157 -11.41 1.83 5.31
C ALA A 157 -10.81 3.16 4.86
N LYS A 158 -11.46 4.27 5.25
CA LYS A 158 -10.94 5.61 4.97
C LYS A 158 -9.51 5.73 5.53
N SER A 159 -8.58 6.16 4.68
CA SER A 159 -7.18 6.38 5.03
C SER A 159 -7.09 7.36 6.20
N GLY A 160 -6.36 6.97 7.25
CA GLY A 160 -6.19 7.79 8.43
C GLY A 160 -5.11 7.25 9.35
N CYS A 161 -5.01 7.82 10.55
CA CYS A 161 -3.99 7.44 11.52
C CYS A 161 -4.42 6.25 12.38
N TYR A 162 -4.67 5.11 11.74
CA TYR A 162 -5.16 3.90 12.38
C TYR A 162 -4.10 2.81 12.34
N SER A 163 -3.83 2.18 13.49
CA SER A 163 -2.81 1.12 13.61
C SER A 163 -3.13 -0.14 12.80
N GLY A 164 -4.40 -0.35 12.41
CA GLY A 164 -4.81 -1.39 11.47
C GLY A 164 -4.43 -1.10 10.01
N GLN A 165 -4.12 0.16 9.66
CA GLN A 165 -3.71 0.61 8.32
C GLN A 165 -2.20 0.78 8.16
N TYR A 166 -1.45 0.60 9.24
CA TYR A 166 -0.01 0.73 9.28
C TYR A 166 0.60 -0.66 9.21
N TRP A 167 1.19 -0.98 8.07
CA TRP A 167 1.69 -2.30 7.76
C TRP A 167 3.21 -2.35 7.91
N ASN A 168 3.73 -3.40 8.51
CA ASN A 168 5.13 -3.76 8.38
C ASN A 168 5.31 -4.67 7.16
N ILE A 169 6.43 -4.50 6.48
CA ILE A 169 6.88 -5.35 5.38
C ILE A 169 8.22 -5.95 5.78
N THR A 170 8.25 -7.26 6.03
CA THR A 170 9.46 -7.96 6.47
C THR A 170 9.83 -9.01 5.45
N GLN A 171 11.04 -8.92 4.87
CA GLN A 171 11.56 -9.95 3.98
C GLN A 171 11.76 -11.27 4.75
N ILE A 172 11.43 -12.41 4.13
CA ILE A 172 11.47 -13.75 4.73
C ILE A 172 12.14 -14.78 3.81
#